data_AF-A0A959Q2F0-F1
#
_entry.id   AF-A0A959Q2F0-F1
#
_cell.length_a   1.000
_cell.length_b   1.000
_cell.length_c   1.000
_cell.angle_alpha   90.00
_cell.angle_beta   90.00
_cell.angle_gamma   90.00
#
_symmetry.space_group_name_H-M   'P 1'
#
loop_
_entity.id
_entity.type
_entity.pdbx_description
1 polymer ?
#
loop_
_entity_poly.entity_id
_entity_poly.type
_entity_poly.pdbx_seq_one_letter_code
_entity_poly.pdbx_strand_id
1 'polypeptide(L)'
;MQGQKTIILKRITRWFTVTLVLGLALASCGNRIEPLEDNWESAVPFQPIPQGLVSIRSADCGVCHQEIYQEWLKSTHAHAWTDLQFQSEIKKESSPYLCINCHIPLENQQEYLVTGLKNGDIYQPVKEKNPQFDAAMQQEGIGCATCHVRDGNIIGTQVTNNAPHPVRVDSSFLSEQLCITCHNANAVVTPELVCTFQTGEEWKAGPYAQKQTCITCHMDTLERAWMAGMPERLSHRHWFPGSGIPKRKGEQPVALEGLNFTPDTLPSTYSDADSIRYSITLTNAHAGHRLPTGDPERYYLIDLTWLNAANSDTLSHRRFRIGEVWEWYPVAKKISDNNLNPLESRTFSIALLPPAEGTYTLHAEVTKHRMTEETAAYHHLTGDYPTYITVFTGGQTVTVK
;
A
#
# COMPACT_ATOMS: atom_id res chain seq x y z
N MET A 1 54.27 17.17 87.72
CA MET A 1 54.36 18.25 86.71
C MET A 1 53.55 17.80 85.49
N GLN A 2 52.64 18.66 85.01
CA GLN A 2 51.92 18.70 83.69
C GLN A 2 51.57 17.37 82.98
N GLY A 3 50.35 17.09 82.50
CA GLY A 3 49.14 17.87 82.34
C GLY A 3 48.08 17.07 81.55
N GLN A 4 46.83 17.20 81.98
CA GLN A 4 45.53 17.18 81.29
C GLN A 4 45.09 16.07 80.28
N LYS A 5 44.03 15.37 80.74
CA LYS A 5 42.71 15.06 80.11
C LYS A 5 42.72 14.16 78.85
N THR A 6 41.85 13.14 78.71
CA THR A 6 40.39 13.26 78.77
C THR A 6 39.70 11.89 78.90
N ILE A 7 38.54 11.95 79.55
CA ILE A 7 37.56 10.94 80.00
C ILE A 7 37.00 10.04 78.87
N ILE A 8 36.95 8.72 79.12
CA ILE A 8 36.14 7.74 78.38
C ILE A 8 34.92 7.40 79.25
N LEU A 9 33.71 7.79 78.84
CA LEU A 9 32.47 7.37 79.50
C LEU A 9 31.58 6.53 78.56
N LYS A 10 31.19 5.38 79.11
CA LYS A 10 30.38 4.29 78.55
C LYS A 10 29.03 4.79 78.00
N ARG A 11 28.66 4.36 76.79
CA ARG A 11 27.30 4.49 76.24
C ARG A 11 26.48 3.23 76.50
N ILE A 12 25.30 3.46 77.06
CA ILE A 12 24.25 2.50 77.40
C ILE A 12 23.48 2.12 76.13
N THR A 13 23.25 0.82 75.95
CA THR A 13 22.50 0.22 74.85
C THR A 13 20.99 0.43 75.06
N ARG A 14 20.31 1.11 74.14
CA ARG A 14 18.84 1.20 74.06
C ARG A 14 18.35 0.46 72.82
N TRP A 15 17.50 -0.53 73.04
CA TRP A 15 16.82 -1.31 72.01
C TRP A 15 15.70 -0.45 71.40
N PHE A 16 15.73 -0.25 70.09
CA PHE A 16 14.60 0.27 69.30
C PHE A 16 14.04 -0.88 68.47
N THR A 17 12.84 -1.34 68.82
CA THR A 17 11.99 -2.16 67.96
C THR A 17 11.48 -1.29 66.82
N VAL A 18 11.98 -1.54 65.60
CA VAL A 18 11.46 -0.97 64.36
C VAL A 18 10.26 -1.82 63.93
N THR A 19 9.06 -1.29 64.09
CA THR A 19 7.84 -1.87 63.51
C THR A 19 7.84 -1.56 62.02
N LEU A 20 8.22 -2.54 61.20
CA LEU A 20 8.14 -2.45 59.74
C LEU A 20 6.66 -2.53 59.32
N VAL A 21 6.03 -1.40 59.07
CA VAL A 21 4.71 -1.35 58.41
C VAL A 21 4.94 -1.71 56.94
N LEU A 22 4.72 -2.97 56.60
CA LEU A 22 4.61 -3.41 55.21
C LEU A 22 3.31 -2.83 54.65
N GLY A 23 3.37 -1.63 54.08
CA GLY A 23 2.30 -1.13 53.22
C GLY A 23 2.24 -2.02 51.99
N LEU A 24 1.27 -2.92 51.91
CA LEU A 24 0.85 -3.47 50.63
C LEU A 24 0.33 -2.28 49.80
N ALA A 25 1.18 -1.75 48.94
CA ALA A 25 0.72 -1.01 47.78
C ALA A 25 -0.03 -2.02 46.92
N LEU A 26 -1.36 -2.05 47.07
CA LEU A 26 -2.25 -2.55 46.04
C LEU A 26 -1.98 -1.68 44.81
N ALA A 27 -1.03 -2.11 43.97
CA ALA A 27 -0.96 -1.63 42.61
C ALA A 27 -2.32 -1.97 42.00
N SER A 28 -3.16 -0.95 41.85
CA SER A 28 -4.40 -1.04 41.11
C SER A 28 -4.07 -1.66 39.76
N CYS A 29 -4.42 -2.92 39.54
CA CYS A 29 -4.54 -3.53 38.20
C CYS A 29 -5.74 -2.89 37.48
N GLY A 30 -5.74 -1.56 37.38
CA GLY A 30 -6.63 -0.82 36.50
C GLY A 30 -6.01 -0.87 35.11
N ASN A 31 -6.82 -1.16 34.10
CA ASN A 31 -6.38 -1.06 32.70
C ASN A 31 -5.79 0.33 32.46
N ARG A 32 -4.48 0.41 32.25
CA ARG A 32 -3.78 1.65 31.94
C ARG A 32 -4.18 2.03 30.51
N ILE A 33 -4.57 3.29 30.30
CA ILE A 33 -4.75 3.80 28.94
C ILE A 33 -3.41 4.37 28.50
N GLU A 34 -2.82 3.78 27.48
CA GLU A 34 -1.57 4.24 26.86
C GLU A 34 -1.89 5.13 25.64
N PRO A 35 -1.15 6.23 25.44
CA PRO A 35 -1.37 7.14 24.32
C PRO A 35 -0.96 6.48 23.00
N LEU A 36 -1.46 7.03 21.91
CA LEU A 36 -1.02 6.69 20.56
C LEU A 36 0.30 7.42 20.29
N GLU A 37 1.34 6.70 19.90
CA GLU A 37 2.70 7.25 19.73
C GLU A 37 3.08 7.40 18.26
N ASP A 38 2.54 6.53 17.40
CA ASP A 38 2.86 6.52 15.99
C ASP A 38 1.86 7.33 15.14
N ASN A 39 2.36 7.96 14.07
CA ASN A 39 1.53 8.82 13.21
C ASN A 39 0.43 8.05 12.46
N TRP A 40 0.62 6.74 12.23
CA TRP A 40 -0.34 5.85 11.59
C TRP A 40 -1.37 5.28 12.58
N GLU A 41 -1.15 5.45 13.89
CA GLU A 41 -2.11 5.05 14.92
C GLU A 41 -3.25 6.03 15.07
N SER A 42 -3.09 7.28 14.62
CA SER A 42 -4.08 8.34 14.80
C SER A 42 -4.73 8.75 13.47
N ALA A 43 -6.01 9.09 13.53
CA ALA A 43 -6.69 9.76 12.44
C ALA A 43 -6.12 11.18 12.25
N VAL A 44 -6.21 11.69 11.03
CA VAL A 44 -6.02 13.12 10.76
C VAL A 44 -7.14 13.89 11.47
N PRO A 45 -6.82 14.88 12.33
CA PRO A 45 -7.81 15.59 13.12
C PRO A 45 -8.94 16.18 12.29
N PHE A 46 -10.10 16.38 12.93
CA PHE A 46 -11.30 16.93 12.32
C PHE A 46 -11.00 18.17 11.48
N GLN A 47 -11.46 18.15 10.23
CA GLN A 47 -11.30 19.26 9.30
C GLN A 47 -12.60 20.08 9.24
N PRO A 48 -12.56 21.38 9.60
CA PRO A 48 -13.72 22.24 9.48
C PRO A 48 -14.00 22.56 8.01
N ILE A 49 -15.26 22.83 7.69
CA ILE A 49 -15.68 23.22 6.35
C ILE A 49 -15.10 24.61 6.04
N PRO A 50 -14.28 24.76 4.98
CA PRO A 50 -13.79 26.06 4.53
C PRO A 50 -14.92 27.04 4.25
N GLN A 51 -14.70 28.32 4.55
CA GLN A 51 -15.67 29.38 4.25
C GLN A 51 -16.06 29.34 2.77
N GLY A 52 -17.36 29.46 2.48
CA GLY A 52 -17.89 29.45 1.11
C GLY A 52 -18.15 28.06 0.51
N LEU A 53 -17.84 26.99 1.25
CA LEU A 53 -18.26 25.63 0.92
C LEU A 53 -19.46 25.20 1.77
N VAL A 54 -20.27 24.29 1.22
CA VAL A 54 -21.40 23.65 1.93
C VAL A 54 -20.97 22.41 2.71
N SER A 55 -19.91 21.73 2.24
CA SER A 55 -19.31 20.58 2.88
C SER A 55 -17.89 20.35 2.32
N ILE A 56 -17.19 19.34 2.83
CA ILE A 56 -15.89 18.88 2.31
C ILE A 56 -15.98 17.47 1.68
N ARG A 57 -17.19 17.03 1.33
CA ARG A 57 -17.42 15.83 0.51
C ARG A 57 -16.89 16.06 -0.90
N SER A 58 -16.29 15.02 -1.47
CA SER A 58 -15.71 15.05 -2.81
C SER A 58 -16.77 15.38 -3.87
N ALA A 59 -18.01 14.91 -3.68
CA ALA A 59 -19.14 15.23 -4.56
C ALA A 59 -19.43 16.74 -4.65
N ASP A 60 -19.27 17.48 -3.55
CA ASP A 60 -19.50 18.93 -3.54
C ASP A 60 -18.34 19.70 -4.22
N CYS A 61 -17.11 19.19 -4.12
CA CYS A 61 -15.99 19.68 -4.93
C CYS A 61 -16.27 19.44 -6.43
N GLY A 62 -16.87 18.30 -6.77
CA GLY A 62 -17.22 17.89 -8.12
C GLY A 62 -18.27 18.75 -8.83
N VAL A 63 -18.99 19.62 -8.10
CA VAL A 63 -19.91 20.61 -8.71
C VAL A 63 -19.15 21.58 -9.61
N CYS A 64 -18.00 22.06 -9.13
CA CYS A 64 -17.13 23.01 -9.85
C CYS A 64 -15.97 22.30 -10.56
N HIS A 65 -15.33 21.32 -9.90
CA HIS A 65 -14.15 20.60 -10.39
C HIS A 65 -14.51 19.27 -11.04
N GLN A 66 -15.41 19.31 -12.02
CA GLN A 66 -16.08 18.14 -12.59
C GLN A 66 -15.08 17.10 -13.15
N GLU A 67 -14.14 17.52 -13.98
CA GLU A 67 -13.16 16.60 -14.58
C GLU A 67 -12.27 15.94 -13.53
N ILE A 68 -11.78 16.70 -12.55
CA ILE A 68 -10.94 16.20 -11.44
C ILE A 68 -11.73 15.15 -10.64
N TYR A 69 -12.98 15.45 -10.33
CA TYR A 69 -13.85 14.53 -9.60
C TYR A 69 -14.12 13.23 -10.37
N GLN A 70 -14.34 13.29 -11.69
CA GLN A 70 -14.51 12.10 -12.53
C GLN A 70 -13.24 11.25 -12.64
N GLU A 71 -12.05 11.85 -12.58
CA GLU A 71 -10.79 11.12 -12.49
C GLU A 71 -10.66 10.42 -11.14
N TRP A 72 -10.93 11.14 -10.04
CA TRP A 72 -10.88 10.59 -8.68
C TRP A 72 -11.86 9.43 -8.50
N LEU A 73 -13.09 9.53 -9.02
CA LEU A 73 -14.09 8.44 -8.94
C LEU A 73 -13.58 7.11 -9.53
N LYS A 74 -12.64 7.14 -10.47
CA LYS A 74 -12.05 5.94 -11.09
C LYS A 74 -10.83 5.41 -10.33
N SER A 75 -10.36 6.14 -9.34
CA SER A 75 -9.16 5.79 -8.58
C SER A 75 -9.43 4.67 -7.57
N THR A 76 -8.35 4.01 -7.13
CA THR A 76 -8.43 3.13 -5.96
C THR A 76 -8.66 3.94 -4.66
N HIS A 77 -8.27 5.22 -4.62
CA HIS A 77 -8.49 6.10 -3.46
C HIS A 77 -9.98 6.30 -3.16
N ALA A 78 -10.81 6.57 -4.17
CA ALA A 78 -12.27 6.68 -4.01
C ALA A 78 -12.93 5.37 -3.53
N HIS A 79 -12.25 4.24 -3.71
CA HIS A 79 -12.71 2.92 -3.32
C HIS A 79 -11.97 2.35 -2.12
N ALA A 80 -11.12 3.14 -1.44
CA ALA A 80 -10.27 2.64 -0.36
C ALA A 80 -11.11 2.02 0.77
N TRP A 81 -12.22 2.66 1.13
CA TRP A 81 -13.16 2.11 2.11
C TRP A 81 -13.99 0.95 1.55
N THR A 82 -14.49 1.07 0.32
CA THR A 82 -15.54 0.18 -0.22
C THR A 82 -15.01 -1.07 -0.93
N ASP A 83 -13.69 -1.21 -1.08
CA ASP A 83 -13.05 -2.37 -1.71
C ASP A 83 -13.41 -3.69 -0.99
N LEU A 84 -13.74 -4.73 -1.75
CA LEU A 84 -14.22 -5.99 -1.19
C LEU A 84 -13.13 -6.72 -0.39
N GLN A 85 -11.87 -6.68 -0.83
CA GLN A 85 -10.75 -7.24 -0.06
C GLN A 85 -10.62 -6.52 1.29
N PHE A 86 -10.58 -5.19 1.27
CA PHE A 86 -10.48 -4.41 2.51
C PHE A 86 -11.67 -4.67 3.44
N GLN A 87 -12.89 -4.69 2.90
CA GLN A 87 -14.10 -4.99 3.66
C GLN A 87 -14.09 -6.41 4.23
N SER A 88 -13.48 -7.38 3.56
CA SER A 88 -13.33 -8.74 4.09
C SER A 88 -12.33 -8.80 5.26
N GLU A 89 -11.30 -7.95 5.24
CA GLU A 89 -10.31 -7.85 6.31
C GLU A 89 -10.91 -7.19 7.56
N ILE A 90 -11.52 -6.02 7.41
CA ILE A 90 -11.98 -5.23 8.56
C ILE A 90 -13.19 -5.83 9.29
N LYS A 91 -13.86 -6.82 8.69
CA LYS A 91 -14.97 -7.56 9.32
C LYS A 91 -14.50 -8.66 10.26
N LYS A 92 -13.22 -9.04 10.22
CA LYS A 92 -12.65 -10.03 11.14
C LYS A 92 -12.63 -9.45 12.55
N GLU A 93 -12.92 -10.27 13.55
CA GLU A 93 -12.82 -9.85 14.97
C GLU A 93 -11.39 -9.43 15.35
N SER A 94 -10.39 -10.00 14.66
CA SER A 94 -8.98 -9.67 14.80
C SER A 94 -8.54 -8.45 13.99
N SER A 95 -9.46 -7.71 13.34
CA SER A 95 -9.07 -6.52 12.59
C SER A 95 -8.65 -5.41 13.55
N PRO A 96 -7.43 -4.88 13.45
CA PRO A 96 -7.03 -3.71 14.22
C PRO A 96 -7.78 -2.47 13.71
N TYR A 97 -7.90 -1.45 14.55
CA TYR A 97 -8.52 -0.18 14.15
C TYR A 97 -7.64 0.62 13.18
N LEU A 98 -6.31 0.47 13.27
CA LEU A 98 -5.32 1.26 12.50
C LEU A 98 -5.51 1.22 10.98
N CYS A 99 -6.08 0.14 10.43
CA CYS A 99 -6.28 -0.03 8.99
C CYS A 99 -7.07 1.15 8.39
N ILE A 100 -8.00 1.70 9.16
CA ILE A 100 -8.88 2.77 8.71
C ILE A 100 -8.16 4.13 8.65
N ASN A 101 -7.01 4.29 9.32
CA ASN A 101 -6.23 5.54 9.29
C ASN A 101 -5.55 5.79 7.94
N CYS A 102 -5.44 4.78 7.07
CA CYS A 102 -5.04 4.98 5.67
C CYS A 102 -6.22 4.93 4.69
N HIS A 103 -7.31 4.23 5.04
CA HIS A 103 -8.44 4.00 4.13
C HIS A 103 -9.56 5.05 4.24
N ILE A 104 -9.71 5.66 5.42
CA ILE A 104 -10.62 6.78 5.77
C ILE A 104 -9.92 7.69 6.80
N PRO A 105 -8.84 8.37 6.40
CA PRO A 105 -7.88 8.98 7.31
C PRO A 105 -8.43 10.14 8.16
N LEU A 106 -9.50 10.81 7.74
CA LEU A 106 -10.03 11.98 8.46
C LEU A 106 -10.95 11.54 9.61
N GLU A 107 -10.86 12.21 10.76
CA GLU A 107 -11.86 12.04 11.84
C GLU A 107 -13.30 12.23 11.34
N ASN A 108 -13.53 13.15 10.38
CA ASN A 108 -14.82 13.35 9.72
C ASN A 108 -15.44 12.05 9.17
N GLN A 109 -14.63 11.05 8.85
CA GLN A 109 -15.02 9.78 8.23
C GLN A 109 -15.15 8.62 9.22
N GLN A 110 -14.70 8.80 10.46
CA GLN A 110 -14.62 7.73 11.44
C GLN A 110 -15.79 7.83 12.44
N GLU A 111 -16.58 6.76 12.53
CA GLU A 111 -17.73 6.69 13.44
C GLU A 111 -17.31 6.70 14.92
N TYR A 112 -16.10 6.20 15.20
CA TYR A 112 -15.48 6.17 16.51
C TYR A 112 -14.08 6.74 16.43
N LEU A 113 -13.72 7.60 17.37
CA LEU A 113 -12.35 8.09 17.55
C LEU A 113 -11.62 7.17 18.53
N VAL A 114 -10.36 6.88 18.24
CA VAL A 114 -9.49 6.12 19.16
C VAL A 114 -8.62 7.11 19.93
N THR A 115 -8.76 7.11 21.25
CA THR A 115 -8.07 8.06 22.15
C THR A 115 -6.91 7.45 22.92
N GLY A 116 -6.70 6.13 22.77
CA GLY A 116 -5.60 5.38 23.37
C GLY A 116 -5.86 3.88 23.35
N LEU A 117 -4.92 3.11 23.92
CA LEU A 117 -4.96 1.65 23.96
C LEU A 117 -5.03 1.15 25.40
N LYS A 118 -5.87 0.14 25.67
CA LYS A 118 -5.87 -0.50 26.99
C LYS A 118 -4.63 -1.38 27.13
N ASN A 119 -3.74 -1.03 28.05
CA ASN A 119 -2.47 -1.69 28.31
C ASN A 119 -1.60 -1.84 27.04
N GLY A 120 -1.68 -0.87 26.12
CA GLY A 120 -0.95 -0.91 24.84
C GLY A 120 -1.49 -1.93 23.81
N ASP A 121 -2.63 -2.59 24.08
CA ASP A 121 -3.19 -3.60 23.18
C ASP A 121 -3.98 -2.94 22.03
N ILE A 122 -3.46 -3.09 20.82
CA ILE A 122 -4.05 -2.58 19.57
C ILE A 122 -5.42 -3.20 19.23
N TYR A 123 -5.75 -4.36 19.79
CA TYR A 123 -7.06 -4.99 19.67
C TYR A 123 -8.04 -4.51 20.74
N GLN A 124 -7.57 -3.73 21.72
CA GLN A 124 -8.39 -3.10 22.75
C GLN A 124 -8.29 -1.57 22.73
N PRO A 125 -8.60 -0.92 21.59
CA PRO A 125 -8.62 0.54 21.52
C PRO A 125 -9.73 1.11 22.41
N VAL A 126 -9.44 2.25 23.04
CA VAL A 126 -10.43 3.08 23.72
C VAL A 126 -11.17 3.87 22.65
N LYS A 127 -12.44 3.54 22.43
CA LYS A 127 -13.28 4.14 21.39
C LYS A 127 -14.28 5.11 21.99
N GLU A 128 -14.36 6.30 21.41
CA GLU A 128 -15.37 7.31 21.71
C GLU A 128 -16.25 7.54 20.49
N LYS A 129 -17.57 7.67 20.70
CA LYS A 129 -18.49 7.94 19.58
C LYS A 129 -18.20 9.32 19.00
N ASN A 130 -17.97 9.40 17.70
CA ASN A 130 -17.71 10.67 17.04
C ASN A 130 -19.03 11.42 16.74
N PRO A 131 -19.32 12.57 17.37
CA PRO A 131 -20.52 13.34 17.07
C PRO A 131 -20.45 14.07 15.72
N GLN A 132 -19.27 14.16 15.11
CA GLN A 132 -19.02 14.84 13.83
C GLN A 132 -18.83 13.85 12.68
N PHE A 133 -19.18 12.58 12.88
CA PHE A 133 -19.10 11.55 11.87
C PHE A 133 -20.04 11.85 10.68
N ASP A 134 -19.47 11.86 9.48
CA ASP A 134 -20.18 11.93 8.22
C ASP A 134 -20.09 10.60 7.47
N ALA A 135 -21.18 9.83 7.52
CA ALA A 135 -21.28 8.53 6.85
C ALA A 135 -21.06 8.63 5.35
N ALA A 136 -21.42 9.74 4.70
CA ALA A 136 -21.20 9.90 3.26
C ALA A 136 -19.71 10.07 2.96
N MET A 137 -18.97 10.85 3.76
CA MET A 137 -17.52 11.00 3.59
C MET A 137 -16.77 9.68 3.81
N GLN A 138 -17.25 8.80 4.68
CA GLN A 138 -16.67 7.48 4.85
C GLN A 138 -16.74 6.65 3.56
N GLN A 139 -17.87 6.71 2.84
CA GLN A 139 -18.05 5.97 1.59
C GLN A 139 -17.15 6.48 0.45
N GLU A 140 -16.61 7.70 0.57
CA GLU A 140 -15.66 8.26 -0.37
C GLU A 140 -14.23 7.73 -0.19
N GLY A 141 -13.92 7.00 0.89
CA GLY A 141 -12.55 6.52 1.15
C GLY A 141 -11.55 7.68 1.23
N ILE A 142 -10.50 7.66 0.42
CA ILE A 142 -9.53 8.76 0.34
C ILE A 142 -10.11 9.84 -0.60
N GLY A 143 -10.93 10.74 -0.05
CA GLY A 143 -11.61 11.82 -0.78
C GLY A 143 -10.77 13.11 -0.93
N CYS A 144 -11.33 14.11 -1.63
CA CYS A 144 -10.65 15.39 -1.90
C CYS A 144 -10.09 16.05 -0.63
N ALA A 145 -10.88 16.07 0.44
CA ALA A 145 -10.51 16.69 1.71
C ALA A 145 -9.31 16.02 2.40
N THR A 146 -9.09 14.72 2.14
CA THR A 146 -7.95 13.99 2.70
C THR A 146 -6.64 14.67 2.31
N CYS A 147 -6.53 15.08 1.04
CA CYS A 147 -5.31 15.68 0.49
C CYS A 147 -5.36 17.20 0.47
N HIS A 148 -6.53 17.82 0.31
CA HIS A 148 -6.63 19.24 0.00
C HIS A 148 -7.27 20.11 1.07
N VAL A 149 -7.76 19.59 2.19
CA VAL A 149 -8.37 20.44 3.24
C VAL A 149 -7.50 20.41 4.48
N ARG A 150 -6.97 21.55 4.90
CA ARG A 150 -6.29 21.70 6.19
C ARG A 150 -6.73 23.00 6.87
N ASP A 151 -7.21 22.89 8.10
CA ASP A 151 -7.53 24.02 8.99
C ASP A 151 -8.45 25.05 8.32
N GLY A 152 -9.51 24.59 7.67
CA GLY A 152 -10.49 25.43 6.99
C GLY A 152 -9.99 26.10 5.70
N ASN A 153 -8.84 25.67 5.17
CA ASN A 153 -8.28 26.15 3.91
C ASN A 153 -8.18 25.01 2.89
N ILE A 154 -8.33 25.35 1.61
CA ILE A 154 -7.98 24.45 0.50
C ILE A 154 -6.50 24.58 0.20
N ILE A 155 -5.77 23.48 0.31
CA ILE A 155 -4.33 23.42 0.05
C ILE A 155 -4.12 23.20 -1.44
N GLY A 156 -3.40 24.13 -2.06
CA GLY A 156 -3.07 24.09 -3.49
C GLY A 156 -1.60 24.39 -3.74
N THR A 157 -1.20 24.27 -5.00
CA THR A 157 0.17 24.58 -5.44
C THR A 157 0.30 25.98 -6.03
N GLN A 158 -0.82 26.69 -6.25
CA GLN A 158 -0.82 28.02 -6.85
C GLN A 158 -1.90 28.89 -6.22
N VAL A 159 -1.64 30.20 -6.16
CA VAL A 159 -2.59 31.19 -5.67
C VAL A 159 -3.69 31.41 -6.70
N THR A 160 -4.93 31.56 -6.25
CA THR A 160 -6.03 32.09 -7.04
C THR A 160 -6.83 33.05 -6.18
N ASN A 161 -7.19 34.22 -6.73
CA ASN A 161 -8.03 35.20 -6.05
C ASN A 161 -9.52 35.05 -6.39
N ASN A 162 -9.85 34.07 -7.24
CA ASN A 162 -11.20 33.88 -7.80
C ASN A 162 -11.89 32.63 -7.24
N ALA A 163 -11.36 32.02 -6.17
CA ALA A 163 -11.99 30.88 -5.53
C ALA A 163 -13.09 31.34 -4.56
N PRO A 164 -14.25 30.67 -4.50
CA PRO A 164 -15.30 30.96 -3.53
C PRO A 164 -14.93 30.53 -2.10
N HIS A 165 -13.77 29.87 -1.94
CA HIS A 165 -13.25 29.35 -0.68
C HIS A 165 -11.78 29.74 -0.50
N PRO A 166 -11.29 29.84 0.75
CA PRO A 166 -9.90 30.22 1.00
C PRO A 166 -8.93 29.16 0.46
N VAL A 167 -7.87 29.63 -0.20
CA VAL A 167 -6.80 28.78 -0.73
C VAL A 167 -5.49 29.16 -0.05
N ARG A 168 -4.80 28.17 0.50
CA ARG A 168 -3.45 28.29 1.06
C ARG A 168 -2.49 27.52 0.19
N VAL A 169 -1.42 28.17 -0.27
CA VAL A 169 -0.38 27.49 -1.05
C VAL A 169 0.58 26.78 -0.11
N ASP A 170 0.77 25.48 -0.33
CA ASP A 170 1.70 24.66 0.44
C ASP A 170 2.19 23.48 -0.42
N SER A 171 3.20 23.76 -1.25
CA SER A 171 3.79 22.76 -2.13
C SER A 171 4.59 21.70 -1.39
N SER A 172 5.11 22.01 -0.19
CA SER A 172 5.83 21.04 0.63
C SER A 172 4.86 19.99 1.18
N PHE A 173 3.69 20.44 1.66
CA PHE A 173 2.65 19.52 2.09
C PHE A 173 2.13 18.66 0.95
N LEU A 174 1.89 19.23 -0.24
CA LEU A 174 1.46 18.49 -1.44
C LEU A 174 2.62 17.80 -2.19
N SER A 175 3.71 17.44 -1.51
CA SER A 175 4.81 16.67 -2.09
C SER A 175 4.61 15.16 -1.89
N GLU A 176 5.60 14.34 -2.29
CA GLU A 176 5.66 12.92 -1.96
C GLU A 176 5.52 12.62 -0.46
N GLN A 177 5.82 13.59 0.41
CA GLN A 177 5.65 13.44 1.86
C GLN A 177 4.21 13.08 2.22
N LEU A 178 3.21 13.68 1.56
CA LEU A 178 1.81 13.34 1.77
C LEU A 178 1.53 11.89 1.35
N CYS A 179 2.04 11.45 0.21
CA CYS A 179 1.86 10.08 -0.28
C CYS A 179 2.45 9.06 0.70
N ILE A 180 3.66 9.33 1.20
CA ILE A 180 4.43 8.45 2.09
C ILE A 180 3.74 8.26 3.45
N THR A 181 2.85 9.17 3.88
CA THR A 181 2.06 8.98 5.11
C THR A 181 1.25 7.67 5.12
N CYS A 182 0.77 7.24 3.95
CA CYS A 182 0.02 5.98 3.80
C CYS A 182 0.84 4.91 3.06
N HIS A 183 1.72 5.30 2.12
CA HIS A 183 2.49 4.38 1.28
C HIS A 183 3.82 3.93 1.88
N ASN A 184 4.04 4.16 3.17
CA ASN A 184 5.26 3.74 3.86
C ASN A 184 5.03 3.40 5.34
N ALA A 185 4.12 2.47 5.62
CA ALA A 185 3.93 1.93 6.96
C ALA A 185 4.62 0.58 7.09
N ASN A 186 5.60 0.51 8.00
CA ASN A 186 6.27 -0.71 8.39
C ASN A 186 6.14 -0.88 9.91
N ALA A 187 5.15 -1.65 10.33
CA ALA A 187 4.87 -1.95 11.71
C ALA A 187 4.57 -3.45 11.86
N VAL A 188 5.33 -4.11 12.73
CA VAL A 188 4.91 -5.40 13.29
C VAL A 188 3.98 -5.05 14.44
N VAL A 189 2.67 -5.15 14.17
CA VAL A 189 1.66 -4.69 15.13
C VAL A 189 1.38 -5.80 16.14
N THR A 190 1.31 -7.05 15.68
CA THR A 190 1.37 -8.27 16.51
C THR A 190 2.17 -9.36 15.78
N PRO A 191 2.46 -10.52 16.42
CA PRO A 191 3.09 -11.63 15.72
C PRO A 191 2.31 -12.07 14.47
N GLU A 192 0.97 -11.97 14.47
CA GLU A 192 0.10 -12.38 13.37
C GLU A 192 -0.25 -11.24 12.39
N LEU A 193 0.00 -9.98 12.77
CA LEU A 193 -0.37 -8.79 12.02
C LEU A 193 0.85 -7.91 11.72
N VAL A 194 1.25 -7.90 10.46
CA VAL A 194 2.34 -7.06 9.97
C VAL A 194 1.79 -6.11 8.90
N CYS A 195 1.87 -4.82 9.16
CA CYS A 195 1.72 -3.79 8.14
C CYS A 195 3.10 -3.55 7.53
N THR A 196 3.37 -4.09 6.35
CA THR A 196 4.67 -4.01 5.69
C THR A 196 4.53 -3.49 4.26
N PHE A 197 4.45 -2.18 4.11
CA PHE A 197 4.56 -1.52 2.82
C PHE A 197 5.61 -0.41 2.93
N GLN A 198 6.69 -0.55 2.16
CA GLN A 198 7.89 0.30 2.25
C GLN A 198 8.11 1.08 0.95
N THR A 199 7.05 1.37 0.19
CA THR A 199 7.16 1.98 -1.15
C THR A 199 7.91 3.32 -1.12
N GLY A 200 7.73 4.11 -0.06
CA GLY A 200 8.46 5.35 0.14
C GLY A 200 9.97 5.13 0.29
N GLU A 201 10.40 4.20 1.14
CA GLU A 201 11.81 3.85 1.33
C GLU A 201 12.41 3.17 0.10
N GLU A 202 11.65 2.30 -0.58
CA GLU A 202 12.05 1.70 -1.85
C GLU A 202 12.33 2.75 -2.93
N TRP A 203 11.43 3.73 -3.07
CA TRP A 203 11.62 4.84 -4.00
C TRP A 203 12.84 5.67 -3.62
N LYS A 204 12.96 6.04 -2.34
CA LYS A 204 14.05 6.87 -1.80
C LYS A 204 15.42 6.22 -1.97
N ALA A 205 15.51 4.90 -1.81
CA ALA A 205 16.73 4.13 -2.06
C ALA A 205 17.04 3.95 -3.56
N GLY A 206 16.02 4.09 -4.42
CA GLY A 206 16.11 3.92 -5.86
C GLY A 206 16.77 5.10 -6.60
N PRO A 207 17.16 4.88 -7.87
CA PRO A 207 17.83 5.88 -8.70
C PRO A 207 16.92 7.04 -9.14
N TYR A 208 15.61 6.94 -8.89
CA TYR A 208 14.60 7.91 -9.30
C TYR A 208 14.31 8.98 -8.25
N ALA A 209 14.66 8.76 -6.97
CA ALA A 209 14.38 9.70 -5.89
C ALA A 209 14.91 11.13 -6.14
N GLN A 210 16.00 11.24 -6.90
CA GLN A 210 16.64 12.51 -7.23
C GLN A 210 16.15 13.14 -8.55
N LYS A 211 15.25 12.46 -9.27
CA LYS A 211 14.84 12.83 -10.63
C LYS A 211 13.32 13.01 -10.76
N GLN A 212 12.56 12.24 -10.02
CA GLN A 212 11.11 12.11 -10.15
C GLN A 212 10.49 11.91 -8.77
N THR A 213 9.28 12.41 -8.58
CA THR A 213 8.48 12.23 -7.36
C THR A 213 7.29 11.31 -7.65
N CYS A 214 6.60 10.87 -6.60
CA CYS A 214 5.35 10.11 -6.74
C CYS A 214 4.37 10.82 -7.70
N ILE A 215 4.27 12.14 -7.58
CA ILE A 215 3.35 13.00 -8.33
C ILE A 215 3.71 12.99 -9.82
N THR A 216 4.99 13.00 -10.18
CA THR A 216 5.42 13.07 -11.59
C THR A 216 5.02 11.85 -12.42
N CYS A 217 4.75 10.71 -11.79
CA CYS A 217 4.32 9.48 -12.48
C CYS A 217 2.87 9.09 -12.17
N HIS A 218 2.40 9.32 -10.94
CA HIS A 218 1.03 8.92 -10.54
C HIS A 218 0.00 10.03 -10.71
N MET A 219 0.43 11.26 -10.99
CA MET A 219 -0.44 12.40 -11.26
C MET A 219 0.03 13.14 -12.51
N ASP A 220 -0.01 12.45 -13.65
CA ASP A 220 0.45 12.98 -14.95
C ASP A 220 -0.09 14.39 -15.21
N THR A 221 0.73 15.20 -15.87
CA THR A 221 0.39 16.58 -16.19
C THR A 221 -0.51 16.66 -17.42
N LEU A 222 -1.36 17.69 -17.44
CA LEU A 222 -2.14 18.11 -18.59
C LEU A 222 -2.42 19.62 -18.50
N GLU A 223 -2.75 20.24 -19.63
CA GLU A 223 -3.34 21.58 -19.65
C GLU A 223 -4.87 21.44 -19.57
N ARG A 224 -5.49 22.09 -18.57
CA ARG A 224 -6.95 22.22 -18.47
C ARG A 224 -7.36 23.40 -17.60
N ALA A 225 -8.59 23.85 -17.79
CA ALA A 225 -9.23 24.74 -16.82
C ALA A 225 -9.62 23.95 -15.56
N TRP A 226 -9.57 24.59 -14.39
CA TRP A 226 -10.03 23.95 -13.14
C TRP A 226 -11.56 23.87 -13.02
N MET A 227 -12.27 24.74 -13.73
CA MET A 227 -13.72 24.77 -13.83
C MET A 227 -14.10 25.41 -15.17
N ALA A 228 -15.32 25.13 -15.64
CA ALA A 228 -15.82 25.71 -16.88
C ALA A 228 -15.75 27.26 -16.85
N GLY A 229 -15.23 27.85 -17.93
CA GLY A 229 -15.10 29.31 -18.08
C GLY A 229 -13.83 29.93 -17.50
N MET A 230 -12.95 29.15 -16.87
CA MET A 230 -11.62 29.61 -16.42
C MET A 230 -10.55 29.33 -17.48
N PRO A 231 -9.41 30.06 -17.48
CA PRO A 231 -8.31 29.78 -18.40
C PRO A 231 -7.70 28.40 -18.17
N GLU A 232 -7.21 27.79 -19.24
CA GLU A 232 -6.40 26.58 -19.16
C GLU A 232 -5.07 26.85 -18.45
N ARG A 233 -4.58 25.83 -17.76
CA ARG A 233 -3.33 25.85 -17.02
C ARG A 233 -2.83 24.44 -16.76
N LEU A 234 -1.55 24.35 -16.46
CA LEU A 234 -0.95 23.12 -15.96
C LEU A 234 -1.74 22.60 -14.74
N SER A 235 -2.18 21.37 -14.87
CA SER A 235 -2.96 20.61 -13.91
C SER A 235 -2.38 19.19 -13.81
N HIS A 236 -2.93 18.42 -12.89
CA HIS A 236 -2.54 17.04 -12.62
C HIS A 236 -3.76 16.15 -12.60
N ARG A 237 -3.59 14.91 -13.06
CA ARG A 237 -4.65 13.90 -13.08
C ARG A 237 -4.82 13.22 -11.73
N HIS A 238 -6.06 12.92 -11.35
CA HIS A 238 -6.41 12.40 -10.03
C HIS A 238 -6.95 10.95 -10.04
N TRP A 239 -6.62 10.15 -11.06
CA TRP A 239 -6.95 8.72 -11.06
C TRP A 239 -5.91 7.85 -10.35
N PHE A 240 -4.70 8.36 -10.10
CA PHE A 240 -3.62 7.69 -9.36
C PHE A 240 -3.36 6.26 -9.86
N PRO A 241 -2.86 6.10 -11.10
CA PRO A 241 -2.81 4.80 -11.75
C PRO A 241 -1.81 3.89 -11.03
N GLY A 242 -2.12 2.60 -11.01
CA GLY A 242 -1.31 1.59 -10.31
C GLY A 242 -1.32 0.26 -11.05
N SER A 243 -1.60 -0.83 -10.33
CA SER A 243 -1.49 -2.20 -10.86
C SER A 243 -2.27 -2.48 -12.15
N GLY A 244 -3.38 -1.77 -12.38
CA GLY A 244 -4.32 -2.05 -13.46
C GLY A 244 -5.29 -3.20 -13.16
N ILE A 245 -5.24 -3.82 -11.98
CA ILE A 245 -6.20 -4.85 -11.57
C ILE A 245 -7.50 -4.16 -11.11
N PRO A 246 -8.63 -4.35 -11.82
CA PRO A 246 -9.88 -3.67 -11.47
C PRO A 246 -10.36 -4.02 -10.06
N LYS A 247 -11.12 -3.11 -9.45
CA LYS A 247 -11.76 -3.36 -8.14
C LYS A 247 -13.09 -4.10 -8.31
N ARG A 248 -13.76 -3.94 -9.46
CA ARG A 248 -14.95 -4.71 -9.83
C ARG A 248 -14.84 -5.27 -11.24
N LYS A 249 -15.43 -6.43 -11.47
CA LYS A 249 -15.47 -7.06 -12.80
C LYS A 249 -16.11 -6.13 -13.83
N GLY A 250 -15.49 -6.04 -15.00
CA GLY A 250 -15.94 -5.18 -16.10
C GLY A 250 -15.43 -3.74 -16.05
N GLU A 251 -14.85 -3.30 -14.92
CA GLU A 251 -14.19 -1.99 -14.85
C GLU A 251 -12.86 -1.99 -15.62
N GLN A 252 -12.53 -0.84 -16.20
CA GLN A 252 -11.27 -0.60 -16.90
C GLN A 252 -10.49 0.48 -16.15
N PRO A 253 -9.62 0.11 -15.19
CA PRO A 253 -8.84 1.07 -14.44
C PRO A 253 -7.72 1.66 -15.31
N VAL A 254 -7.27 2.86 -14.95
CA VAL A 254 -6.05 3.41 -15.54
C VAL A 254 -4.86 2.66 -14.92
N ALA A 255 -4.12 1.94 -15.74
CA ALA A 255 -2.94 1.18 -15.34
C ALA A 255 -1.66 1.98 -15.64
N LEU A 256 -0.63 1.75 -14.83
CA LEU A 256 0.73 2.21 -15.10
C LEU A 256 1.65 0.99 -15.01
N GLU A 257 2.22 0.57 -16.15
CA GLU A 257 3.11 -0.58 -16.19
C GLU A 257 4.56 -0.15 -15.99
N GLY A 258 5.21 -0.77 -15.00
CA GLY A 258 6.59 -0.50 -14.65
C GLY A 258 7.59 -1.40 -15.38
N LEU A 259 7.13 -2.53 -15.92
CA LEU A 259 7.98 -3.52 -16.59
C LEU A 259 8.12 -3.27 -18.10
N ASN A 260 9.33 -3.51 -18.61
CA ASN A 260 9.57 -3.85 -20.00
C ASN A 260 9.71 -5.37 -20.15
N PHE A 261 9.20 -5.89 -21.26
CA PHE A 261 9.28 -7.31 -21.63
C PHE A 261 10.12 -7.46 -22.89
N THR A 262 11.22 -8.19 -22.80
CA THR A 262 12.14 -8.45 -23.92
C THR A 262 12.21 -9.95 -24.18
N PRO A 263 11.30 -10.50 -25.03
CA PRO A 263 11.34 -11.91 -25.42
C PRO A 263 12.47 -12.16 -26.44
N ASP A 264 13.10 -13.33 -26.37
CA ASP A 264 14.03 -13.80 -27.41
C ASP A 264 13.28 -14.01 -28.74
N THR A 265 13.99 -13.86 -29.86
CA THR A 265 13.51 -14.27 -31.18
C THR A 265 14.18 -15.59 -31.57
N LEU A 266 13.39 -16.63 -31.78
CA LEU A 266 13.86 -17.96 -32.17
C LEU A 266 13.99 -18.09 -33.69
N PRO A 267 15.01 -18.80 -34.20
CA PRO A 267 14.99 -19.37 -35.54
C PRO A 267 13.69 -20.13 -35.84
N SER A 268 13.23 -20.09 -37.08
CA SER A 268 12.02 -20.80 -37.50
C SER A 268 12.24 -22.31 -37.72
N THR A 269 13.49 -22.74 -37.89
CA THR A 269 13.84 -24.14 -38.17
C THR A 269 15.01 -24.60 -37.29
N TYR A 270 14.93 -25.84 -36.80
CA TYR A 270 15.96 -26.54 -36.02
C TYR A 270 16.13 -27.96 -36.54
N SER A 271 17.25 -28.60 -36.19
CA SER A 271 17.47 -30.03 -36.40
C SER A 271 16.89 -30.84 -35.24
N ASP A 272 16.59 -32.11 -35.45
CA ASP A 272 16.08 -33.04 -34.43
C ASP A 272 16.96 -33.18 -33.16
N ALA A 273 18.28 -32.98 -33.28
CA ALA A 273 19.23 -33.01 -32.17
C ALA A 273 19.33 -31.69 -31.38
N ASP A 274 18.72 -30.59 -31.85
CA ASP A 274 18.87 -29.28 -31.24
C ASP A 274 18.01 -29.11 -29.99
N SER A 275 18.62 -28.60 -28.91
CA SER A 275 17.86 -28.10 -27.75
C SER A 275 17.39 -26.68 -28.03
N ILE A 276 16.09 -26.48 -28.18
CA ILE A 276 15.47 -25.18 -28.45
C ILE A 276 15.29 -24.44 -27.12
N ARG A 277 16.08 -23.39 -26.91
CA ARG A 277 16.00 -22.55 -25.71
C ARG A 277 15.30 -21.24 -26.02
N TYR A 278 14.29 -20.92 -25.22
CA TYR A 278 13.64 -19.61 -25.21
C TYR A 278 13.87 -18.91 -23.88
N SER A 279 14.04 -17.59 -23.93
CA SER A 279 14.06 -16.73 -22.76
C SER A 279 13.22 -15.48 -22.95
N ILE A 280 12.78 -14.92 -21.83
CA ILE A 280 12.19 -13.58 -21.74
C ILE A 280 12.86 -12.84 -20.59
N THR A 281 13.27 -11.60 -20.84
CA THR A 281 13.82 -10.71 -19.82
C THR A 281 12.76 -9.70 -19.39
N LEU A 282 12.51 -9.63 -18.09
CA LEU A 282 11.67 -8.62 -17.47
C LEU A 282 12.57 -7.59 -16.81
N THR A 283 12.36 -6.32 -17.12
CA THR A 283 13.12 -5.20 -16.53
C THR A 283 12.16 -4.26 -15.83
N ASN A 284 12.42 -3.92 -14.56
CA ASN A 284 11.75 -2.80 -13.91
C ASN A 284 12.28 -1.49 -14.50
N ALA A 285 11.73 -1.10 -15.64
CA ALA A 285 12.28 -0.03 -16.48
C ALA A 285 11.73 1.35 -16.13
N HIS A 286 10.51 1.42 -15.56
CA HIS A 286 9.79 2.67 -15.40
C HIS A 286 9.38 2.98 -13.95
N ALA A 287 9.43 2.01 -13.03
CA ALA A 287 9.05 2.26 -11.64
C ALA A 287 10.24 2.74 -10.80
N GLY A 288 10.00 3.81 -10.02
CA GLY A 288 10.97 4.36 -9.08
C GLY A 288 11.18 3.52 -7.81
N HIS A 289 10.26 2.60 -7.54
CA HIS A 289 10.24 1.66 -6.41
C HIS A 289 10.30 0.20 -6.91
N ARG A 290 10.20 -0.78 -6.02
CA ARG A 290 10.27 -2.20 -6.40
C ARG A 290 9.01 -2.64 -7.13
N LEU A 291 9.10 -3.73 -7.90
CA LEU A 291 7.96 -4.36 -8.56
C LEU A 291 7.82 -5.84 -8.18
N PRO A 292 6.67 -6.24 -7.61
CA PRO A 292 5.61 -5.38 -7.07
C PRO A 292 6.08 -4.60 -5.81
N THR A 293 5.34 -3.57 -5.42
CA THR A 293 5.50 -2.82 -4.17
C THR A 293 4.16 -2.80 -3.42
N GLY A 294 4.17 -2.33 -2.17
CA GLY A 294 2.98 -2.13 -1.36
C GLY A 294 2.57 -3.40 -0.65
N ASP A 295 1.33 -3.85 -0.89
CA ASP A 295 0.76 -5.05 -0.29
C ASP A 295 1.65 -6.29 -0.56
N PRO A 296 2.10 -7.02 0.47
CA PRO A 296 3.00 -8.17 0.34
C PRO A 296 2.40 -9.36 -0.42
N GLU A 297 1.06 -9.40 -0.60
CA GLU A 297 0.39 -10.46 -1.34
C GLU A 297 0.47 -10.28 -2.87
N ARG A 298 1.02 -9.15 -3.34
CA ARG A 298 1.20 -8.87 -4.77
C ARG A 298 2.34 -9.71 -5.35
N TYR A 299 2.14 -10.24 -6.55
CA TYR A 299 3.18 -10.97 -7.29
C TYR A 299 2.95 -10.97 -8.80
N TYR A 300 3.99 -11.34 -9.54
CA TYR A 300 3.90 -11.71 -10.95
C TYR A 300 4.16 -13.21 -11.11
N LEU A 301 3.45 -13.83 -12.06
CA LEU A 301 3.79 -15.16 -12.56
C LEU A 301 4.27 -15.04 -14.01
N ILE A 302 5.30 -15.81 -14.33
CA ILE A 302 5.84 -15.95 -15.68
C ILE A 302 5.66 -17.41 -16.06
N ASP A 303 4.73 -17.68 -16.98
CA ASP A 303 4.40 -19.00 -17.49
C ASP A 303 4.98 -19.18 -18.90
N LEU A 304 5.90 -20.13 -19.03
CA LEU A 304 6.51 -20.51 -20.31
C LEU A 304 6.11 -21.95 -20.64
N THR A 305 5.50 -22.16 -21.80
CA THR A 305 4.95 -23.47 -22.20
C THR A 305 5.34 -23.81 -23.62
N TRP A 306 5.85 -25.01 -23.83
CA TRP A 306 5.99 -25.62 -25.16
C TRP A 306 4.84 -26.58 -25.41
N LEU A 307 4.20 -26.42 -26.56
CA LEU A 307 3.12 -27.26 -27.05
C LEU A 307 3.52 -27.93 -28.37
N ASN A 308 3.01 -29.13 -28.60
CA ASN A 308 2.99 -29.72 -29.93
C ASN A 308 1.91 -29.01 -30.76
N ALA A 309 2.27 -28.44 -31.91
CA ALA A 309 1.33 -27.65 -32.71
C ALA A 309 0.20 -28.48 -33.36
N ALA A 310 0.40 -29.79 -33.55
CA ALA A 310 -0.57 -30.65 -34.21
C ALA A 310 -1.77 -31.00 -33.32
N ASN A 311 -1.55 -31.13 -32.00
CA ASN A 311 -2.57 -31.59 -31.05
C ASN A 311 -2.69 -30.72 -29.79
N SER A 312 -1.85 -29.68 -29.65
CA SER A 312 -1.78 -28.80 -28.49
C SER A 312 -1.36 -29.48 -27.18
N ASP A 313 -0.71 -30.65 -27.24
CA ASP A 313 -0.18 -31.31 -26.05
C ASP A 313 0.96 -30.51 -25.42
N THR A 314 0.92 -30.32 -24.10
CA THR A 314 2.01 -29.72 -23.33
C THR A 314 3.21 -30.64 -23.28
N LEU A 315 4.31 -30.19 -23.87
CA LEU A 315 5.59 -30.90 -23.89
C LEU A 315 6.50 -30.48 -22.74
N SER A 316 6.45 -29.20 -22.37
CA SER A 316 7.24 -28.66 -21.27
C SER A 316 6.56 -27.41 -20.73
N HIS A 317 6.55 -27.24 -19.41
CA HIS A 317 6.01 -26.07 -18.75
C HIS A 317 6.94 -25.64 -17.63
N ARG A 318 7.19 -24.34 -17.53
CA ARG A 318 7.89 -23.71 -16.42
C ARG A 318 7.14 -22.48 -15.96
N ARG A 319 6.87 -22.42 -14.66
CA ARG A 319 6.36 -21.25 -13.97
C ARG A 319 7.43 -20.63 -13.07
N PHE A 320 7.57 -19.32 -13.16
CA PHE A 320 8.41 -18.52 -12.28
C PHE A 320 7.57 -17.49 -11.53
N ARG A 321 8.10 -16.98 -10.42
CA ARG A 321 7.43 -16.00 -9.57
C ARG A 321 8.35 -14.84 -9.21
N ILE A 322 7.81 -13.62 -9.26
CA ILE A 322 8.39 -12.40 -8.70
C ILE A 322 7.40 -11.89 -7.65
N GLY A 323 7.80 -11.79 -6.39
CA GLY A 323 6.90 -11.43 -5.30
C GLY A 323 7.49 -11.80 -3.93
N GLU A 324 6.89 -11.27 -2.87
CA GLU A 324 7.20 -11.72 -1.51
C GLU A 324 6.50 -13.06 -1.22
N VAL A 325 7.08 -13.90 -0.38
CA VAL A 325 6.47 -15.13 0.14
C VAL A 325 6.41 -15.02 1.64
N TRP A 326 5.23 -15.21 2.20
CA TRP A 326 4.96 -15.08 3.62
C TRP A 326 4.36 -16.35 4.20
N GLU A 327 4.73 -16.64 5.43
CA GLU A 327 4.02 -17.54 6.32
C GLU A 327 3.25 -16.66 7.30
N TRP A 328 1.92 -16.64 7.24
CA TRP A 328 1.11 -15.72 8.05
C TRP A 328 0.76 -16.25 9.44
N TYR A 329 0.79 -17.57 9.62
CA TYR A 329 0.40 -18.26 10.85
C TYR A 329 1.42 -19.33 11.23
N PRO A 330 1.75 -19.51 12.52
CA PRO A 330 1.22 -18.79 13.69
C PRO A 330 1.84 -17.41 13.92
N VAL A 331 2.91 -17.07 13.20
CA VAL A 331 3.56 -15.75 13.26
C VAL A 331 3.88 -15.34 11.84
N ALA A 332 3.43 -14.14 11.46
CA ALA A 332 3.71 -13.49 10.19
C ALA A 332 5.22 -13.34 9.98
N LYS A 333 5.74 -14.06 8.98
CA LYS A 333 7.14 -14.10 8.64
C LYS A 333 7.34 -14.04 7.13
N LYS A 334 8.14 -13.08 6.69
CA LYS A 334 8.65 -13.02 5.31
C LYS A 334 9.66 -14.14 5.10
N ILE A 335 9.29 -15.14 4.30
CA ILE A 335 10.12 -16.31 3.97
C ILE A 335 11.14 -15.96 2.88
N SER A 336 10.70 -15.24 1.86
CA SER A 336 11.56 -14.78 0.77
C SER A 336 10.99 -13.55 0.12
N ASP A 337 11.85 -12.77 -0.53
CA ASP A 337 11.46 -11.62 -1.31
C ASP A 337 12.40 -11.49 -2.49
N ASN A 338 11.83 -11.54 -3.69
CA ASN A 338 12.56 -11.38 -4.93
C ASN A 338 11.93 -10.31 -5.83
N ASN A 339 11.21 -9.33 -5.26
CA ASN A 339 10.68 -8.19 -6.02
C ASN A 339 11.82 -7.48 -6.77
N LEU A 340 11.55 -7.02 -7.98
CA LEU A 340 12.54 -6.38 -8.84
C LEU A 340 12.84 -4.96 -8.37
N ASN A 341 14.09 -4.66 -8.06
CA ASN A 341 14.54 -3.30 -7.80
C ASN A 341 14.41 -2.42 -9.04
N PRO A 342 14.32 -1.09 -8.90
CA PRO A 342 14.40 -0.18 -10.05
C PRO A 342 15.60 -0.49 -10.94
N LEU A 343 15.37 -0.58 -12.26
CA LEU A 343 16.34 -0.93 -13.30
C LEU A 343 16.91 -2.36 -13.23
N GLU A 344 16.48 -3.19 -12.28
CA GLU A 344 16.83 -4.61 -12.25
C GLU A 344 16.21 -5.33 -13.45
N SER A 345 16.99 -6.21 -14.08
CA SER A 345 16.54 -7.10 -15.15
C SER A 345 16.72 -8.56 -14.72
N ARG A 346 15.71 -9.39 -14.97
CA ARG A 346 15.78 -10.83 -14.70
C ARG A 346 15.28 -11.62 -15.90
N THR A 347 16.08 -12.62 -16.30
CA THR A 347 15.78 -13.48 -17.45
C THR A 347 15.21 -14.81 -16.99
N PHE A 348 14.08 -15.21 -17.57
CA PHE A 348 13.42 -16.48 -17.34
C PHE A 348 13.50 -17.30 -18.61
N SER A 349 13.78 -18.60 -18.50
CA SER A 349 14.01 -19.44 -19.67
C SER A 349 13.44 -20.84 -19.53
N ILE A 350 13.07 -21.39 -20.67
CA ILE A 350 12.62 -22.78 -20.85
C ILE A 350 13.36 -23.37 -22.05
N ALA A 351 13.61 -24.67 -22.00
CA ALA A 351 14.15 -25.41 -23.12
C ALA A 351 13.20 -26.53 -23.53
N LEU A 352 13.22 -26.88 -24.80
CA LEU A 352 12.59 -28.05 -25.38
C LEU A 352 13.66 -28.87 -26.08
N LEU A 353 13.75 -30.16 -25.72
CA LEU A 353 14.35 -31.16 -26.59
C LEU A 353 13.20 -31.78 -27.39
N PRO A 354 13.10 -31.54 -28.70
CA PRO A 354 12.00 -32.05 -29.51
C PRO A 354 11.92 -33.57 -29.45
N PRO A 355 10.73 -34.16 -29.20
CA PRO A 355 10.59 -35.62 -29.17
C PRO A 355 10.67 -36.27 -30.55
N ALA A 356 10.39 -35.51 -31.62
CA ALA A 356 10.44 -35.95 -33.02
C ALA A 356 10.54 -34.74 -33.96
N GLU A 357 10.68 -34.99 -35.26
CA GLU A 357 10.38 -33.98 -36.29
C GLU A 357 8.93 -33.50 -36.17
N GLY A 358 8.70 -32.22 -36.41
CA GLY A 358 7.38 -31.64 -36.27
C GLY A 358 7.39 -30.14 -35.98
N THR A 359 6.21 -29.60 -35.69
CA THR A 359 6.04 -28.17 -35.38
C THR A 359 5.68 -28.00 -33.91
N TYR A 360 6.33 -27.04 -33.27
CA TYR A 360 6.21 -26.77 -31.85
C TYR A 360 5.90 -25.30 -31.62
N THR A 361 4.97 -25.01 -30.72
CA THR A 361 4.58 -23.65 -30.38
C THR A 361 4.95 -23.35 -28.94
N LEU A 362 5.71 -22.28 -28.76
CA LEU A 362 5.99 -21.68 -27.47
C LEU A 362 4.90 -20.65 -27.16
N HIS A 363 4.38 -20.71 -25.94
CA HIS A 363 3.54 -19.70 -25.33
C HIS A 363 4.26 -19.10 -24.11
N ALA A 364 4.31 -17.78 -24.04
CA ALA A 364 4.84 -17.03 -22.92
C ALA A 364 3.77 -16.07 -22.41
N GLU A 365 3.43 -16.19 -21.13
CA GLU A 365 2.46 -15.31 -20.47
C GLU A 365 3.07 -14.74 -19.19
N VAL A 366 2.85 -13.44 -18.96
CA VAL A 366 3.13 -12.81 -17.66
C VAL A 366 1.83 -12.26 -17.10
N THR A 367 1.49 -12.68 -15.89
CA THR A 367 0.32 -12.20 -15.16
C THR A 367 0.74 -11.47 -13.90
N LYS A 368 -0.01 -10.42 -13.55
CA LYS A 368 0.15 -9.62 -12.32
C LYS A 368 -1.02 -9.92 -11.41
N HIS A 369 -0.72 -10.28 -10.16
CA HIS A 369 -1.69 -10.77 -9.18
C HIS A 369 -1.78 -9.84 -7.98
N ARG A 370 -3.01 -9.72 -7.47
CA ARG A 370 -3.37 -9.02 -6.25
C ARG A 370 -3.11 -9.88 -5.01
N MET A 371 -3.45 -11.16 -5.13
CA MET A 371 -3.44 -12.17 -4.07
C MET A 371 -3.49 -13.55 -4.73
N THR A 372 -3.26 -14.60 -3.96
CA THR A 372 -3.41 -15.98 -4.43
C THR A 372 -4.88 -16.39 -4.51
N GLU A 373 -5.17 -17.48 -5.24
CA GLU A 373 -6.51 -18.07 -5.26
C GLU A 373 -6.92 -18.61 -3.88
N GLU A 374 -5.97 -19.17 -3.12
CA GLU A 374 -6.19 -19.62 -1.74
C GLU A 374 -6.58 -18.46 -0.82
N THR A 375 -5.84 -17.35 -0.90
CA THR A 375 -6.18 -16.11 -0.20
C THR A 375 -7.57 -15.62 -0.61
N ALA A 376 -7.87 -15.55 -1.91
CA ALA A 376 -9.19 -15.11 -2.38
C ALA A 376 -10.31 -16.02 -1.86
N ALA A 377 -10.10 -17.34 -1.81
CA ALA A 377 -11.06 -18.29 -1.26
C ALA A 377 -11.26 -18.11 0.24
N TYR A 378 -10.18 -17.90 0.99
CA TYR A 378 -10.23 -17.61 2.43
C TYR A 378 -11.06 -16.35 2.72
N HIS A 379 -11.00 -15.35 1.85
CA HIS A 379 -11.78 -14.11 1.96
C HIS A 379 -13.19 -14.17 1.36
N HIS A 380 -13.60 -15.32 0.81
CA HIS A 380 -14.84 -15.46 0.05
C HIS A 380 -14.95 -14.49 -1.14
N LEU A 381 -13.80 -14.21 -1.77
CA LEU A 381 -13.66 -13.34 -2.95
C LEU A 381 -13.53 -14.15 -4.26
N THR A 382 -13.71 -15.46 -4.22
CA THR A 382 -13.73 -16.30 -5.44
C THR A 382 -14.92 -15.94 -6.32
N GLY A 383 -14.69 -15.71 -7.61
CA GLY A 383 -15.74 -15.40 -8.59
C GLY A 383 -15.56 -14.02 -9.23
N ASP A 384 -16.38 -13.05 -8.85
CA ASP A 384 -16.47 -11.75 -9.52
C ASP A 384 -15.46 -10.70 -9.03
N TYR A 385 -14.60 -11.02 -8.07
CA TYR A 385 -13.54 -10.12 -7.63
C TYR A 385 -12.28 -10.33 -8.47
N PRO A 386 -11.81 -9.32 -9.23
CA PRO A 386 -10.63 -9.47 -10.07
C PRO A 386 -9.35 -9.62 -9.23
N THR A 387 -8.72 -10.79 -9.33
CA THR A 387 -7.49 -11.11 -8.58
C THR A 387 -6.22 -10.94 -9.42
N TYR A 388 -6.31 -10.91 -10.75
CA TYR A 388 -5.15 -10.76 -11.61
C TYR A 388 -5.49 -10.14 -12.97
N ILE A 389 -4.45 -9.73 -13.70
CA ILE A 389 -4.50 -9.34 -15.12
C ILE A 389 -3.32 -9.96 -15.86
N THR A 390 -3.46 -10.16 -17.16
CA THR A 390 -2.32 -10.48 -18.05
C THR A 390 -1.66 -9.18 -18.49
N VAL A 391 -0.34 -9.07 -18.29
CA VAL A 391 0.47 -7.90 -18.65
C VAL A 391 1.39 -8.14 -19.84
N PHE A 392 1.58 -9.41 -20.22
CA PHE A 392 2.29 -9.79 -21.43
C PHE A 392 1.76 -11.13 -21.95
N THR A 393 1.58 -11.22 -23.26
CA THR A 393 1.37 -12.48 -23.98
C THR A 393 2.26 -12.47 -25.20
N GLY A 394 3.01 -13.54 -25.39
CA GLY A 394 3.86 -13.75 -26.55
C GLY A 394 3.86 -15.23 -26.94
N GLY A 395 4.33 -15.50 -28.16
CA GLY A 395 4.48 -16.87 -28.62
C GLY A 395 5.24 -16.93 -29.91
N GLN A 396 5.84 -18.09 -30.17
CA GLN A 396 6.64 -18.37 -31.34
C GLN A 396 6.41 -19.80 -31.79
N THR A 397 6.45 -20.03 -33.10
CA THR A 397 6.33 -21.38 -33.67
C THR A 397 7.63 -21.74 -34.36
N VAL A 398 8.12 -22.94 -34.11
CA VAL A 398 9.37 -23.47 -34.65
C VAL A 398 9.09 -24.83 -35.30
N THR A 399 9.83 -25.15 -36.35
CA THR A 399 9.75 -26.45 -37.03
C THR A 399 11.06 -27.20 -36.86
N VAL A 400 10.98 -28.47 -36.49
CA VAL A 400 12.11 -29.39 -36.36
C VAL A 400 12.06 -30.34 -37.54
N LYS A 401 13.17 -30.44 -38.24
CA LYS A 401 13.34 -31.26 -39.45
C LYS A 401 14.50 -32.22 -39.33
#